data_AF-A0A662AYV9-F1
#
_entry.id   AF-A0A662AYV9-F1
#
_cell.length_a   1.000
_cell.length_b   1.000
_cell.length_c   1.000
_cell.angle_alpha   90.00
_cell.angle_beta   90.00
_cell.angle_gamma   90.00
#
_symmetry.space_group_name_H-M   'P 1'
#
loop_
_entity.id
_entity.type
_entity.pdbx_description
1 polymer ?
#
loop_
_entity_poly.entity_id
_entity_poly.type
_entity_poly.pdbx_seq_one_letter_code
_entity_poly.pdbx_strand_id
1 'polypeptide(L)'
;MSLGLFYNFFPGQIDFRSSKLFLFIGAFFVVFTLPKIIILSFQLIEDVSKILAFILKKFSAPDDLVFQNADKISRSVFISRLGLIISAIPFFVSLYGILVGRFNFNVVKKSLAFKNLPKSFNGFKIVQFSDLHIGSLNGHKDQLEKAINLINEQNPDVIFFTGDMVNNIAAELDGWEDTLSKLKAKHGVFSVLG
;
A
#
# COMPACT_ATOMS: atom_id res chain seq x y z
N MET A 1 27.95 14.83 -25.66
CA MET A 1 28.34 14.85 -24.23
C MET A 1 27.87 13.53 -23.64
N SER A 2 28.77 12.55 -23.53
CA SER A 2 28.41 11.16 -23.24
C SER A 2 27.89 11.03 -21.80
N LEU A 3 26.96 10.08 -21.58
CA LEU A 3 26.42 9.76 -20.25
C LEU A 3 27.50 9.51 -19.18
N GLY A 4 28.72 9.16 -19.58
CA GLY A 4 29.86 8.94 -18.69
C GLY A 4 30.35 10.19 -17.95
N LEU A 5 30.17 11.40 -18.49
CA LEU A 5 30.56 12.63 -17.79
C LEU A 5 29.57 13.04 -16.69
N PHE A 6 28.31 12.59 -16.78
CA PHE A 6 27.30 12.85 -15.75
C PHE A 6 27.54 11.99 -14.49
N TYR A 7 28.14 10.81 -14.66
CA TYR A 7 28.38 9.84 -13.58
C TYR A 7 29.45 10.29 -12.57
N ASN A 8 30.39 11.13 -12.99
CA ASN A 8 31.48 11.61 -12.12
C ASN A 8 31.12 12.84 -11.28
N PHE A 9 29.98 13.50 -11.55
CA PHE A 9 29.61 14.74 -10.86
C PHE A 9 28.56 14.54 -9.75
N PHE A 10 27.89 13.38 -9.73
CA PHE A 10 26.91 13.03 -8.70
C PHE A 10 27.27 11.65 -8.11
N PRO A 11 28.10 11.59 -7.05
CA PRO A 11 28.48 10.33 -6.39
C PRO A 11 27.36 9.80 -5.48
N GLY A 12 26.10 10.07 -5.85
CA GLY A 12 24.92 9.52 -5.21
C GLY A 12 24.14 8.79 -6.29
N GLN A 13 24.03 7.48 -6.20
CA GLN A 13 23.06 6.72 -6.97
C GLN A 13 21.69 7.35 -6.68
N ILE A 14 21.17 8.16 -7.60
CA ILE A 14 19.77 8.61 -7.54
C ILE A 14 18.98 7.35 -7.86
N ASP A 15 18.72 6.55 -6.83
CA ASP A 15 17.83 5.42 -6.94
C ASP A 15 16.41 5.98 -7.12
N PHE A 16 15.95 5.90 -8.36
CA PHE A 16 14.64 6.38 -8.74
C PHE A 16 13.54 5.68 -7.91
N ARG A 17 13.73 4.41 -7.52
CA ARG A 17 12.71 3.60 -6.84
C ARG A 17 12.53 3.92 -5.35
N SER A 18 13.58 4.36 -4.65
CA SER A 18 13.47 4.81 -3.24
C SER A 18 13.16 6.30 -3.09
N SER A 19 13.21 7.06 -4.19
CA SER A 19 12.93 8.49 -4.14
C SER A 19 11.50 8.77 -3.63
N LYS A 20 11.36 9.78 -2.76
CA LYS A 20 10.03 10.27 -2.31
C LYS A 20 9.11 10.57 -3.50
N LEU A 21 9.69 10.96 -4.64
CA LEU A 21 8.99 11.21 -5.88
C LEU A 21 8.36 9.94 -6.46
N PHE A 22 9.07 8.82 -6.51
CA PHE A 22 8.52 7.56 -7.02
C PHE A 22 7.40 7.02 -6.14
N LEU A 23 7.56 7.05 -4.82
CA LEU A 23 6.49 6.70 -3.88
C LEU A 23 5.27 7.61 -4.06
N PHE A 24 5.50 8.92 -4.26
CA PHE A 24 4.43 9.88 -4.53
C PHE A 24 3.71 9.60 -5.85
N ILE A 25 4.45 9.32 -6.93
CA ILE A 25 3.89 8.98 -8.24
C ILE A 25 3.09 7.67 -8.15
N GLY A 26 3.61 6.66 -7.46
CA GLY A 26 2.91 5.39 -7.24
C GLY A 26 1.62 5.57 -6.43
N ALA A 27 1.68 6.32 -5.33
CA ALA A 27 0.51 6.67 -4.52
C ALA A 27 -0.53 7.44 -5.35
N PHE A 28 -0.10 8.45 -6.10
CA PHE A 28 -0.96 9.19 -7.02
C PHE A 28 -1.60 8.24 -8.04
N PHE A 29 -0.80 7.38 -8.68
CA PHE A 29 -1.31 6.41 -9.65
C PHE A 29 -2.40 5.52 -9.06
N VAL A 30 -2.18 4.94 -7.87
CA VAL A 30 -3.16 4.08 -7.19
C VAL A 30 -4.44 4.84 -6.84
N VAL A 31 -4.30 6.00 -6.19
CA VAL A 31 -5.44 6.81 -5.71
C VAL A 31 -6.32 7.27 -6.87
N PHE A 32 -5.74 7.61 -8.03
CA PHE A 32 -6.49 8.09 -9.18
C PHE A 32 -6.95 6.99 -10.13
N THR A 33 -6.28 5.84 -10.17
CA THR A 33 -6.65 4.75 -11.10
C THR A 33 -7.81 3.91 -10.57
N LEU A 34 -7.83 3.60 -9.26
CA LEU A 34 -8.88 2.75 -8.69
C LEU A 34 -10.31 3.32 -8.87
N PRO A 35 -10.58 4.61 -8.58
CA PRO A 35 -11.90 5.19 -8.82
C PRO A 35 -12.26 5.22 -10.30
N LYS A 36 -11.29 5.48 -11.19
CA LYS A 36 -11.50 5.52 -12.64
C LYS A 36 -11.96 4.18 -13.19
N ILE A 37 -11.45 3.05 -12.68
CA ILE A 37 -11.90 1.72 -13.10
C ILE A 37 -13.40 1.53 -12.82
N ILE A 38 -13.87 2.01 -11.66
CA ILE A 38 -15.30 1.97 -11.30
C ILE A 38 -16.11 2.93 -12.17
N ILE A 39 -15.68 4.17 -12.35
CA ILE A 39 -16.39 5.13 -13.19
C ILE A 39 -16.51 4.60 -14.63
N LEU A 40 -15.42 4.06 -15.17
CA LEU A 40 -15.35 3.52 -16.52
C LEU A 40 -16.30 2.33 -16.71
N SER A 41 -16.47 1.45 -15.71
CA SER A 41 -17.39 0.33 -15.83
C SER A 41 -18.86 0.77 -15.92
N PHE A 42 -19.25 1.81 -15.15
CA PHE A 42 -20.58 2.40 -15.22
C PHE A 42 -20.82 3.14 -16.54
N GLN A 43 -19.82 3.90 -17.02
CA GLN A 43 -19.87 4.59 -18.31
C GLN A 43 -19.98 3.59 -19.46
N LEU A 44 -19.24 2.48 -19.40
CA LEU A 44 -19.30 1.43 -20.42
C LEU A 44 -20.70 0.81 -20.51
N ILE A 45 -21.37 0.57 -19.38
CA ILE A 45 -22.75 0.06 -19.36
C ILE A 45 -23.70 1.06 -20.02
N GLU A 46 -23.55 2.35 -19.72
CA GLU A 46 -24.35 3.41 -20.31
C GLU A 46 -24.15 3.49 -21.84
N ASP A 47 -22.90 3.44 -22.30
CA ASP A 47 -22.55 3.51 -23.72
C ASP A 47 -23.07 2.30 -24.49
N VAL A 48 -22.88 1.09 -23.94
CA VAL A 48 -23.43 -0.15 -24.51
C VAL A 48 -24.96 -0.07 -24.62
N SER A 49 -25.63 0.44 -23.57
CA SER A 49 -27.10 0.57 -23.56
C SER A 49 -27.59 1.54 -24.64
N LYS A 50 -26.90 2.67 -24.84
CA LYS A 50 -27.24 3.66 -25.88
C LYS A 50 -26.98 3.12 -27.28
N ILE A 51 -25.86 2.43 -27.50
CA ILE A 51 -25.53 1.81 -28.78
C ILE A 51 -26.57 0.74 -29.15
N LEU A 52 -26.95 -0.11 -28.20
CA LEU A 52 -27.97 -1.14 -28.43
C LEU A 52 -29.32 -0.50 -28.79
N ALA A 53 -29.75 0.53 -28.05
CA ALA A 53 -30.97 1.26 -28.36
C ALA A 53 -30.93 1.91 -29.75
N PHE A 54 -29.78 2.47 -30.15
CA PHE A 54 -29.57 3.04 -31.48
C PHE A 54 -29.65 1.96 -32.59
N ILE A 55 -29.04 0.79 -32.38
CA ILE A 55 -29.10 -0.33 -33.33
C ILE A 55 -30.53 -0.83 -33.47
N LEU A 56 -31.24 -1.09 -32.37
CA LEU A 56 -32.64 -1.55 -32.40
C LEU A 56 -33.53 -0.54 -33.14
N LYS A 57 -33.34 0.77 -32.89
CA LYS A 57 -34.07 1.83 -33.61
C LYS A 57 -33.75 1.87 -35.11
N LYS A 58 -32.53 1.53 -35.53
CA LYS A 58 -32.13 1.50 -36.94
C LYS A 58 -32.77 0.33 -37.70
N PHE A 59 -33.10 -0.76 -37.01
CA PHE A 59 -33.71 -1.97 -37.59
C PHE A 59 -35.24 -2.02 -37.44
N SER A 60 -35.85 -1.23 -36.55
CA SER A 60 -37.30 -1.03 -36.49
C SER A 60 -37.74 0.10 -37.44
N ALA A 61 -38.69 -0.18 -38.34
CA ALA A 61 -39.34 0.80 -39.21
C ALA A 61 -40.12 1.87 -38.40
N PRO A 62 -40.40 3.06 -38.98
CA PRO A 62 -40.85 4.22 -38.21
C PRO A 62 -42.31 4.02 -37.79
N ASP A 63 -42.54 3.70 -36.52
CA ASP A 63 -43.84 3.92 -35.92
C ASP A 63 -43.71 4.95 -34.80
N ASP A 64 -44.56 5.95 -34.93
CA ASP A 64 -44.70 7.13 -34.09
C ASP A 64 -45.13 6.74 -32.68
N LEU A 65 -44.19 6.30 -31.86
CA LEU A 65 -44.34 6.30 -30.41
C LEU A 65 -43.20 7.10 -29.80
N VAL A 66 -43.42 8.41 -29.95
CA VAL A 66 -42.86 9.49 -29.16
C VAL A 66 -42.85 9.08 -27.69
N PHE A 67 -41.71 8.64 -27.19
CA PHE A 67 -41.39 8.77 -25.77
C PHE A 67 -41.18 10.26 -25.48
N GLN A 68 -42.29 10.98 -25.41
CA GLN A 68 -42.40 12.22 -24.66
C GLN A 68 -42.15 11.85 -23.20
N ASN A 69 -40.90 12.00 -22.75
CA ASN A 69 -40.52 12.14 -21.35
C ASN A 69 -39.14 12.78 -21.32
N ALA A 70 -39.09 14.07 -21.65
CA ALA A 70 -37.89 14.89 -21.62
C ALA A 70 -37.54 15.44 -20.22
N ASP A 71 -38.34 15.18 -19.17
CA ASP A 71 -38.19 15.86 -17.86
C ASP A 71 -38.03 14.95 -16.63
N LYS A 72 -37.41 13.79 -16.77
CA LYS A 72 -36.85 13.05 -15.62
C LYS A 72 -35.42 12.66 -15.94
N ILE A 73 -34.51 12.84 -14.98
CA ILE A 73 -33.09 12.43 -15.09
C ILE A 73 -33.02 11.13 -15.88
N SER A 74 -32.43 11.19 -17.09
CA SER A 74 -32.31 10.00 -17.93
C SER A 74 -31.62 8.92 -17.12
N ARG A 75 -32.16 7.69 -17.12
CA ARG A 75 -31.64 6.58 -16.31
C ARG A 75 -30.12 6.42 -16.46
N SER A 76 -29.61 6.76 -17.64
CA SER A 76 -28.19 6.92 -17.97
C SER A 76 -27.43 7.88 -17.03
N VAL A 77 -27.89 9.13 -16.91
CA VAL A 77 -27.34 10.16 -15.99
C VAL A 77 -27.41 9.71 -14.53
N PHE A 78 -28.47 9.02 -14.12
CA PHE A 78 -28.57 8.46 -12.77
C PHE A 78 -27.51 7.39 -12.52
N ILE A 79 -27.33 6.45 -13.44
CA ILE A 79 -26.32 5.37 -13.37
C ILE A 79 -24.90 5.98 -13.35
N SER A 80 -24.61 6.94 -14.21
CA SER A 80 -23.32 7.65 -14.21
C SER A 80 -23.03 8.39 -12.91
N ARG A 81 -24.03 9.08 -12.32
CA ARG A 81 -23.87 9.77 -11.02
C ARG A 81 -23.67 8.78 -9.88
N LEU A 82 -24.36 7.64 -9.89
CA LEU A 82 -24.12 6.58 -8.92
C LEU A 82 -22.69 6.03 -9.02
N GLY A 83 -22.19 5.80 -10.24
CA GLY A 83 -20.80 5.38 -10.46
C GLY A 83 -19.79 6.34 -9.84
N LEU A 84 -20.00 7.65 -9.99
CA LEU A 84 -19.15 8.67 -9.35
C LEU A 84 -19.20 8.59 -7.82
N ILE A 85 -20.39 8.48 -7.23
CA ILE A 85 -20.55 8.39 -5.76
C ILE A 85 -19.86 7.12 -5.23
N ILE A 86 -20.07 5.98 -5.89
CA ILE A 86 -19.46 4.70 -5.48
C ILE A 86 -17.94 4.75 -5.62
N SER A 87 -17.42 5.41 -6.66
CA SER A 87 -15.97 5.57 -6.88
C SER A 87 -15.26 6.38 -5.78
N ALA A 88 -15.99 7.18 -5.00
CA ALA A 88 -15.43 7.87 -3.85
C ALA A 88 -14.93 6.89 -2.77
N ILE A 89 -15.55 5.71 -2.65
CA ILE A 89 -15.18 4.70 -1.64
C ILE A 89 -13.72 4.24 -1.83
N PRO A 90 -13.32 3.63 -2.95
CA PRO A 90 -11.93 3.21 -3.13
C PRO A 90 -10.95 4.39 -3.14
N PHE A 91 -11.38 5.60 -3.54
CA PHE A 91 -10.54 6.80 -3.43
C PHE A 91 -10.15 7.06 -1.97
N PHE A 92 -11.14 7.19 -1.08
CA PHE A 92 -10.89 7.49 0.33
C PHE A 92 -10.25 6.31 1.07
N VAL A 93 -10.59 5.06 0.73
CA VAL A 93 -9.94 3.87 1.30
C VAL A 93 -8.45 3.83 0.93
N SER A 94 -8.11 4.07 -0.34
CA SER A 94 -6.71 4.07 -0.79
C SER A 94 -5.94 5.23 -0.15
N LEU A 95 -6.55 6.42 -0.09
CA LEU A 95 -5.97 7.58 0.56
C LEU A 95 -5.70 7.31 2.05
N TYR A 96 -6.65 6.71 2.76
CA TYR A 96 -6.47 6.30 4.14
C TYR A 96 -5.35 5.26 4.30
N GLY A 97 -5.30 4.25 3.42
CA GLY A 97 -4.25 3.23 3.44
C GLY A 97 -2.84 3.83 3.27
N ILE A 98 -2.69 4.77 2.35
CA ILE A 98 -1.42 5.44 2.06
C ILE A 98 -1.01 6.40 3.18
N LEU A 99 -1.94 7.17 3.74
CA LEU A 99 -1.63 8.19 4.74
C LEU A 99 -1.51 7.61 6.16
N VAL A 100 -2.34 6.64 6.51
CA VAL A 100 -2.49 6.14 7.88
C VAL A 100 -2.12 4.66 7.96
N GLY A 101 -2.67 3.84 7.06
CA GLY A 101 -2.54 2.37 7.11
C GLY A 101 -1.10 1.88 7.09
N ARG A 102 -0.21 2.57 6.36
CA ARG A 102 1.22 2.22 6.25
C ARG A 102 2.00 2.19 7.58
N PHE A 103 1.46 2.76 8.66
CA PHE A 103 2.09 2.78 9.98
C PHE A 103 1.31 1.98 11.04
N ASN A 104 0.42 1.09 10.60
CA ASN A 104 -0.40 0.26 11.48
C ASN A 104 0.34 -1.02 11.90
N PHE A 105 1.30 -0.88 12.81
CA PHE A 105 2.02 -2.01 13.41
C PHE A 105 1.10 -2.85 14.32
N ASN A 106 1.06 -4.16 14.11
CA ASN A 106 0.23 -5.09 14.88
C ASN A 106 1.06 -6.23 15.46
N VAL A 107 0.82 -6.58 16.72
CA VAL A 107 1.47 -7.71 17.39
C VAL A 107 0.57 -8.94 17.31
N VAL A 108 1.03 -9.97 16.60
CA VAL A 108 0.35 -11.26 16.51
C VAL A 108 1.03 -12.27 17.43
N LYS A 109 0.29 -12.77 18.43
CA LYS A 109 0.80 -13.75 19.40
C LYS A 109 0.36 -15.15 19.01
N LYS A 110 1.32 -16.07 18.85
CA LYS A 110 1.07 -17.49 18.58
C LYS A 110 1.80 -18.34 19.60
N SER A 111 1.05 -19.15 20.36
CA SER A 111 1.62 -20.13 21.29
C SER A 111 1.91 -21.42 20.55
N LEU A 112 3.16 -21.87 20.58
CA LEU A 112 3.58 -23.13 19.97
C LEU A 112 3.83 -24.18 21.05
N ALA A 113 3.31 -25.38 20.86
CA ALA A 113 3.49 -26.50 21.77
C ALA A 113 3.95 -27.73 20.98
N PHE A 114 5.04 -28.36 21.44
CA PHE A 114 5.60 -29.57 20.82
C PHE A 114 5.83 -30.63 21.87
N LYS A 115 5.60 -31.91 21.52
CA LYS A 115 5.75 -33.04 22.45
C LYS A 115 7.17 -33.19 22.99
N ASN A 116 8.17 -32.80 22.19
CA ASN A 116 9.60 -32.91 22.46
C ASN A 116 10.26 -31.55 22.75
N LEU A 117 9.49 -30.51 23.09
CA LEU A 117 10.06 -29.21 23.44
C LEU A 117 10.83 -29.32 24.78
N PRO A 118 12.13 -28.94 24.84
CA PRO A 118 12.86 -28.95 26.09
C PRO A 118 12.21 -28.01 27.11
N LYS A 119 12.21 -28.39 28.40
CA LYS A 119 11.56 -27.61 29.47
C LYS A 119 12.07 -26.17 29.57
N SER A 120 13.33 -25.93 29.20
CA SER A 120 13.93 -24.58 29.16
C SER A 120 13.25 -23.63 28.18
N PHE A 121 12.54 -24.15 27.18
CA PHE A 121 11.78 -23.35 26.22
C PHE A 121 10.33 -23.12 26.62
N ASN A 122 9.89 -23.65 27.77
CA ASN A 122 8.54 -23.39 28.26
C ASN A 122 8.38 -21.91 28.65
N GLY A 123 7.49 -21.21 27.96
CA GLY A 123 7.31 -19.76 28.12
C GLY A 123 8.38 -18.91 27.44
N PHE A 124 9.28 -19.52 26.65
CA PHE A 124 10.29 -18.80 25.89
C PHE A 124 9.64 -17.99 24.77
N LYS A 125 9.91 -16.69 24.75
CA LYS A 125 9.31 -15.72 23.83
C LYS A 125 10.28 -15.32 22.74
N ILE A 126 9.89 -15.62 21.51
CA ILE A 126 10.56 -15.17 20.30
C ILE A 126 9.72 -14.05 19.70
N VAL A 127 10.33 -12.89 19.46
CA VAL A 127 9.75 -11.86 18.59
C VAL A 127 10.45 -11.93 17.25
N GLN A 128 9.67 -12.06 16.19
CA GLN A 128 10.14 -12.06 14.81
C GLN A 128 9.52 -10.87 14.08
N PHE A 129 10.32 -10.14 13.31
CA PHE A 129 9.86 -9.15 12.34
C PHE A 129 10.74 -9.19 11.08
N SER A 130 10.26 -8.61 9.98
CA SER A 130 10.91 -8.60 8.66
C SER A 130 10.44 -7.39 7.86
N ASP A 131 10.99 -7.19 6.65
CA ASP A 131 10.47 -6.24 5.66
C ASP A 131 10.34 -4.82 6.21
N LEU A 132 11.35 -4.39 6.99
CA LEU A 132 11.35 -3.08 7.61
C LEU A 132 11.37 -1.98 6.55
N HIS A 133 12.10 -2.21 5.44
CA HIS A 133 12.28 -1.26 4.35
C HIS A 133 12.48 0.17 4.87
N ILE A 134 13.55 0.33 5.66
CA ILE A 134 13.78 1.50 6.52
C ILE A 134 13.87 2.81 5.73
N GLY A 135 14.28 2.77 4.46
CA GLY A 135 14.28 3.92 3.56
C GLY A 135 12.89 4.54 3.40
N SER A 136 11.83 3.73 3.50
CA SER A 136 10.43 4.20 3.48
C SER A 136 10.05 5.01 4.73
N LEU A 137 10.76 4.84 5.84
CA LEU A 137 10.51 5.51 7.13
C LEU A 137 11.26 6.85 7.25
N ASN A 138 12.02 7.27 6.25
CA ASN A 138 12.72 8.54 6.27
C ASN A 138 11.77 9.72 6.56
N GLY A 139 12.07 10.48 7.61
CA GLY A 139 11.23 11.55 8.14
C GLY A 139 10.11 11.11 9.12
N HIS A 140 10.07 9.83 9.49
CA HIS A 140 9.06 9.23 10.38
C HIS A 140 9.72 8.40 11.49
N LYS A 141 10.74 8.97 12.15
CA LYS A 141 11.52 8.28 13.20
C LYS A 141 10.65 7.81 14.37
N ASP A 142 9.62 8.58 14.69
CA ASP A 142 8.58 8.27 15.67
C ASP A 142 7.85 6.95 15.39
N GLN A 143 7.65 6.61 14.11
CA GLN A 143 6.99 5.36 13.72
C GLN A 143 7.89 4.14 13.98
N LEU A 144 9.20 4.24 13.71
CA LEU A 144 10.12 3.16 14.07
C LEU A 144 10.21 3.00 15.59
N GLU A 145 10.26 4.12 16.34
CA GLU A 145 10.27 4.07 17.80
C GLU A 145 9.02 3.40 18.36
N LYS A 146 7.84 3.69 17.79
CA LYS A 146 6.59 3.00 18.12
C LYS A 146 6.70 1.49 17.88
N ALA A 147 7.23 1.06 16.74
CA ALA A 147 7.42 -0.37 16.44
C ALA A 147 8.38 -1.04 17.44
N ILE A 148 9.49 -0.39 17.79
CA ILE A 148 10.46 -0.91 18.77
C ILE A 148 9.84 -1.00 20.17
N ASN A 149 9.04 -0.02 20.57
CA ASN A 149 8.33 -0.07 21.84
C ASN A 149 7.37 -1.27 21.89
N LEU A 150 6.59 -1.49 20.82
CA LEU A 150 5.71 -2.65 20.72
C LEU A 150 6.47 -3.98 20.80
N ILE A 151 7.66 -4.07 20.19
CA ILE A 151 8.53 -5.25 20.28
C ILE A 151 9.00 -5.46 21.73
N ASN A 152 9.54 -4.42 22.35
CA ASN A 152 10.09 -4.47 23.71
C ASN A 152 9.02 -4.79 24.76
N GLU A 153 7.78 -4.30 24.60
CA GLU A 153 6.63 -4.60 25.47
C GLU A 153 6.32 -6.10 25.55
N GLN A 154 6.72 -6.89 24.54
CA GLN A 154 6.51 -8.35 24.59
C GLN A 154 7.45 -9.06 25.56
N ASN A 155 8.48 -8.35 26.05
CA ASN A 155 9.55 -8.87 26.88
C ASN A 155 10.21 -10.12 26.24
N PRO A 156 10.77 -9.99 25.02
CA PRO A 156 11.32 -11.12 24.29
C PRO A 156 12.55 -11.71 24.98
N ASP A 157 12.68 -13.03 24.91
CA ASP A 157 13.91 -13.71 25.27
C ASP A 157 14.93 -13.57 24.13
N VAL A 158 14.48 -13.61 22.87
CA VAL A 158 15.29 -13.36 21.67
C VAL A 158 14.47 -12.62 20.62
N ILE A 159 15.13 -11.76 19.85
CA ILE A 159 14.53 -11.09 18.69
C ILE A 159 15.23 -11.60 17.42
N PHE A 160 14.42 -11.95 16.42
CA PHE A 160 14.90 -12.24 15.07
C PHE A 160 14.37 -11.22 14.07
N PHE A 161 15.27 -10.61 13.34
CA PHE A 161 14.96 -9.85 12.14
C PHE A 161 15.26 -10.71 10.91
N THR A 162 14.22 -11.06 10.16
CA THR A 162 14.31 -12.13 9.15
C THR A 162 14.41 -11.63 7.71
N GLY A 163 15.02 -10.46 7.50
CA GLY A 163 15.36 -9.94 6.16
C GLY A 163 14.67 -8.63 5.80
N ASP A 164 15.10 -8.05 4.67
CA ASP A 164 14.56 -6.82 4.06
C ASP A 164 14.61 -5.58 4.97
N MET A 165 15.81 -5.29 5.50
CA MET A 165 16.04 -4.09 6.33
C MET A 165 15.95 -2.81 5.53
N VAL A 166 16.55 -2.81 4.34
CA VAL A 166 16.61 -1.67 3.43
C VAL A 166 15.67 -1.88 2.27
N ASN A 167 15.35 -0.82 1.55
CA ASN A 167 14.60 -0.89 0.31
C ASN A 167 15.52 -1.36 -0.82
N ASN A 168 16.63 -0.63 -1.01
CA ASN A 168 17.47 -0.82 -2.20
C ASN A 168 18.98 -0.70 -1.92
N ILE A 169 19.39 0.16 -0.99
CA ILE A 169 20.82 0.43 -0.71
C ILE A 169 21.12 0.42 0.79
N ALA A 170 22.32 -0.03 1.15
CA ALA A 170 22.75 -0.14 2.55
C ALA A 170 22.77 1.21 3.29
N ALA A 171 23.09 2.30 2.59
CA ALA A 171 23.17 3.65 3.16
C ALA A 171 21.82 4.17 3.69
N GLU A 172 20.70 3.51 3.41
CA GLU A 172 19.40 3.84 4.03
C GLU A 172 19.37 3.57 5.54
N LEU A 173 20.30 2.78 6.06
CA LEU A 173 20.45 2.52 7.50
C LEU A 173 21.14 3.64 8.25
N ASP A 174 21.90 4.50 7.56
CA ASP A 174 22.68 5.56 8.18
C ASP A 174 21.75 6.51 8.97
N GLY A 175 22.01 6.68 10.27
CA GLY A 175 21.21 7.52 11.17
C GLY A 175 20.06 6.80 11.90
N TRP A 176 19.88 5.50 11.68
CA TRP A 176 18.89 4.68 12.36
C TRP A 176 19.45 3.80 13.49
N GLU A 177 20.78 3.76 13.65
CA GLU A 177 21.51 2.92 14.61
C GLU A 177 21.07 3.21 16.05
N ASP A 178 20.92 4.48 16.40
CA ASP A 178 20.45 4.93 17.71
C ASP A 178 19.04 4.45 18.04
N THR A 179 18.20 4.30 17.03
CA THR A 179 16.83 3.81 17.24
C THR A 179 16.82 2.29 17.31
N LEU A 180 17.46 1.60 16.36
CA LEU A 180 17.53 0.13 16.33
C LEU A 180 18.23 -0.46 17.55
N SER A 181 19.24 0.23 18.10
CA SER A 181 19.93 -0.19 19.34
C SER A 181 19.03 -0.19 20.59
N LYS A 182 17.84 0.41 20.52
CA LYS A 182 16.83 0.37 21.60
C LYS A 182 16.08 -0.97 21.66
N LEU A 183 16.26 -1.88 20.70
CA LEU A 183 15.72 -3.24 20.77
C LEU A 183 16.37 -4.00 21.94
N LYS A 184 15.54 -4.60 22.80
CA LYS A 184 16.00 -5.28 24.01
C LYS A 184 15.49 -6.71 24.05
N ALA A 185 16.43 -7.66 24.14
CA ALA A 185 16.16 -9.07 24.33
C ALA A 185 17.23 -9.70 25.21
N LYS A 186 16.84 -10.70 26.02
CA LYS A 186 17.74 -11.33 27.00
C LYS A 186 18.91 -12.07 26.37
N HIS A 187 18.68 -12.72 25.22
CA HIS A 187 19.65 -13.52 24.48
C HIS A 187 20.15 -12.81 23.21
N GLY A 188 19.77 -11.55 23.00
CA GLY A 188 20.22 -10.73 21.88
C GLY A 188 19.23 -10.60 20.74
N VAL A 189 19.65 -9.79 19.76
CA VAL A 189 18.93 -9.47 18.53
C VAL A 189 19.75 -10.04 17.38
N PHE A 190 19.15 -10.88 16.57
CA PHE A 190 19.81 -11.51 15.43
C PHE A 190 19.13 -11.09 14.15
N SER A 191 19.92 -10.85 13.11
CA SER A 191 19.43 -10.49 11.78
C SER A 191 20.01 -11.46 10.75
N VAL A 192 19.19 -11.82 9.77
CA VAL A 192 19.66 -12.36 8.49
C VAL A 192 19.44 -11.32 7.40
N LEU A 193 20.17 -11.46 6.29
CA LEU A 193 19.93 -10.66 5.09
C LEU A 193 18.67 -11.16 4.39
N GLY A 194 17.98 -10.25 3.69
CA GLY A 194 16.88 -10.56 2.76
C GLY A 194 17.38 -10.57 1.33
#